data_AF-A0A2J8VS63-F1
#
_entry.id   AF-A0A2J8VS63-F1
#
_cell.length_a   1.000
_cell.length_b   1.000
_cell.length_c   1.000
_cell.angle_alpha   90.00
_cell.angle_beta   90.00
_cell.angle_gamma   90.00
#
_symmetry.space_group_name_H-M   'P 1'
#
loop_
_entity.id
_entity.type
_entity.pdbx_description
1 polymer ?
#
loop_
_entity_poly.entity_id
_entity_poly.type
_entity_poly.pdbx_seq_one_letter_code
_entity_poly.pdbx_strand_id
1 'polypeptide(L)'
;MEDEGKISRITARFLEQPPRTSHPVVKFSCTDCEPMVIDKLPFDKYELEPSPLTQFILERKSPQTCWQVYVSNSAKYSELGHPFGYLKASTALNCVNLFVMPYNYPVLLPLLDDLFKVHKAKPTLKWRQSFESYLKTMPPYYLGPLKKAVRMMG
;
A
#
# COMPACT_ATOMS: atom_id res chain seq x y z
N MET A 1 19.12 45.49 18.70
CA MET A 1 17.71 45.32 18.26
C MET A 1 17.72 44.53 16.97
N GLU A 2 18.22 43.28 17.00
CA GLU A 2 18.40 42.44 15.81
C GLU A 2 18.39 40.96 16.22
N ASP A 3 17.27 40.41 16.71
CA ASP A 3 17.18 38.95 16.89
C ASP A 3 15.77 38.35 16.85
N GLU A 4 14.82 38.98 16.15
CA GLU A 4 13.46 38.41 15.97
C GLU A 4 13.21 37.87 14.54
N GLY A 5 14.10 38.16 13.59
CA GLY A 5 13.87 37.86 12.16
C GLY A 5 14.24 36.44 11.69
N LYS A 6 14.95 35.63 12.51
CA LYS A 6 15.43 34.30 12.10
C LYS A 6 14.52 33.14 12.51
N ILE A 7 13.72 33.31 13.57
CA ILE A 7 12.86 32.25 14.11
C ILE A 7 11.66 31.97 13.17
N SER A 8 11.16 32.98 12.44
CA SER A 8 10.02 32.82 11.51
C SER A 8 10.34 32.06 10.22
N ARG A 9 11.61 31.86 9.86
CA ARG A 9 11.98 31.13 8.61
C ARG A 9 12.10 29.62 8.80
N ILE A 10 12.31 29.15 10.03
CA ILE A 10 12.48 27.73 10.33
C ILE A 10 11.12 27.03 10.49
N THR A 11 10.10 27.75 10.98
CA THR A 11 8.71 27.25 11.13
C THR A 11 7.92 27.19 9.82
N ALA A 12 8.30 27.95 8.78
CA ALA A 12 7.53 28.00 7.53
C ALA A 12 7.70 26.75 6.64
N ARG A 13 8.82 26.01 6.73
CA ARG A 13 9.06 24.85 5.84
C ARG A 13 8.24 23.60 6.18
N PHE A 14 7.57 23.57 7.33
CA PHE A 14 6.73 22.44 7.76
C PHE A 14 5.23 22.66 7.55
N LEU A 15 4.79 23.86 7.16
CA LEU A 15 3.36 24.22 7.14
C LEU A 15 2.70 24.19 5.76
N GLU A 16 3.45 24.23 4.66
CA GLU A 16 2.87 24.07 3.32
C GLU A 16 2.98 22.62 2.84
N GLN A 17 1.91 21.85 3.05
CA GLN A 17 1.75 20.58 2.36
C GLN A 17 1.62 20.83 0.85
N PRO A 18 2.21 20.00 -0.02
CA PRO A 18 2.03 20.14 -1.44
C PRO A 18 0.53 20.09 -1.78
N PRO A 19 0.08 20.88 -2.77
CA PRO A 19 -1.32 20.87 -3.19
C PRO A 19 -1.72 19.44 -3.58
N ARG A 20 -2.84 18.98 -3.03
CA ARG A 20 -3.41 17.67 -3.35
C ARG A 20 -4.45 17.81 -4.45
N THR A 21 -4.49 16.87 -5.38
CA THR A 21 -5.57 16.77 -6.36
C THR A 21 -6.83 16.20 -5.71
N SER A 22 -8.00 16.62 -6.17
CA SER A 22 -9.29 16.06 -5.71
C SER A 22 -9.47 14.60 -6.16
N HIS A 23 -8.89 14.24 -7.31
CA HIS A 23 -8.90 12.89 -7.85
C HIS A 23 -7.50 12.26 -7.70
N PRO A 24 -7.35 11.18 -6.92
CA PRO A 24 -6.07 10.49 -6.82
C PRO A 24 -5.71 9.83 -8.16
N VAL A 25 -4.50 10.08 -8.64
CA VAL A 25 -4.00 9.45 -9.87
C VAL A 25 -3.34 8.12 -9.52
N VAL A 26 -4.12 7.05 -9.63
CA VAL A 26 -3.66 5.67 -9.42
C VAL A 26 -3.22 5.09 -10.76
N LYS A 27 -2.02 4.51 -10.80
CA LYS A 27 -1.48 3.79 -11.94
C LYS A 27 -1.48 2.30 -11.67
N PHE A 28 -1.45 1.50 -12.72
CA PHE A 28 -1.36 0.04 -12.62
C PHE A 28 -0.22 -0.49 -13.48
N SER A 29 0.31 -1.65 -13.11
CA SER A 29 1.30 -2.38 -13.90
C SER A 29 0.61 -3.50 -14.66
N CYS A 30 0.84 -3.60 -15.97
CA CYS A 30 0.36 -4.69 -16.82
C CYS A 30 1.20 -5.97 -16.68
N THR A 31 1.71 -6.24 -15.48
CA THR A 31 2.48 -7.44 -15.15
C THR A 31 1.57 -8.34 -14.32
N ASP A 32 1.31 -9.55 -14.81
CA ASP A 32 0.50 -10.51 -14.09
C ASP A 32 1.23 -10.94 -12.80
N CYS A 33 0.54 -10.86 -11.66
CA CYS A 33 1.02 -11.39 -10.40
C CYS A 33 -0.08 -12.21 -9.69
N GLU A 34 0.34 -13.06 -8.76
CA GLU A 34 -0.60 -13.78 -7.91
C GLU A 34 -1.17 -12.86 -6.83
N PRO A 35 -2.50 -12.90 -6.57
CA PRO A 35 -3.11 -12.11 -5.51
C PRO A 35 -2.64 -12.62 -4.15
N MET A 36 -1.89 -11.78 -3.43
CA MET A 36 -1.45 -12.09 -2.08
C MET A 36 -2.58 -11.79 -1.09
N VAL A 37 -2.90 -12.75 -0.22
CA VAL A 37 -3.91 -12.64 0.83
C VAL A 37 -3.34 -13.21 2.13
N ILE A 38 -3.64 -12.54 3.24
CA ILE A 38 -3.35 -13.03 4.60
C ILE A 38 -4.64 -13.13 5.38
N ASP A 39 -4.79 -14.24 6.09
CA ASP A 39 -5.92 -14.46 6.98
C ASP A 39 -5.97 -13.39 8.06
N LYS A 40 -7.18 -12.85 8.30
CA LYS A 40 -7.48 -11.84 9.33
C LYS A 40 -6.93 -10.43 9.08
N LEU A 41 -6.20 -10.17 7.99
CA LEU A 41 -5.86 -8.81 7.62
C LEU A 41 -7.12 -8.12 7.07
N PRO A 42 -7.61 -7.02 7.67
CA PRO A 42 -8.70 -6.27 7.08
C PRO A 42 -8.24 -5.63 5.77
N PHE A 43 -9.05 -5.77 4.73
CA PHE A 43 -8.84 -5.12 3.44
C PHE A 43 -10.14 -4.54 2.93
N ASP A 44 -10.03 -3.44 2.18
CA ASP A 44 -11.17 -2.88 1.47
C ASP A 44 -11.24 -3.46 0.06
N LYS A 45 -12.46 -3.76 -0.38
CA LYS A 45 -12.79 -4.22 -1.72
C LYS A 45 -13.74 -3.21 -2.35
N TYR A 46 -13.26 -2.51 -3.37
CA TYR A 46 -14.07 -1.58 -4.16
C TYR A 46 -14.37 -2.18 -5.52
N GLU A 47 -15.64 -2.20 -5.91
CA GLU A 47 -16.04 -2.56 -7.26
C GLU A 47 -15.82 -1.36 -8.20
N LEU A 48 -15.21 -1.62 -9.35
CA LEU A 48 -14.98 -0.58 -10.35
C LEU A 48 -16.16 -0.50 -11.31
N GLU A 49 -16.59 0.73 -11.58
CA GLU A 49 -17.58 1.01 -12.61
C GLU A 49 -17.10 0.51 -13.99
N PRO A 50 -18.02 0.04 -14.86
CA PRO A 50 -17.69 -0.41 -16.20
C PRO A 50 -16.93 0.66 -17.00
N SER A 51 -15.78 0.28 -17.57
CA SER A 51 -14.92 1.13 -18.38
C SER A 51 -14.12 0.30 -19.38
N PRO A 52 -13.44 0.92 -20.38
CA PRO A 52 -12.57 0.18 -21.30
C PRO A 52 -11.49 -0.64 -20.60
N LEU A 53 -10.97 -0.15 -19.47
CA LEU A 53 -10.00 -0.87 -18.65
C LEU A 53 -10.62 -2.12 -18.02
N THR A 54 -11.82 -2.02 -17.43
CA THR A 54 -12.47 -3.17 -16.81
C THR A 54 -12.84 -4.21 -17.86
N GLN A 55 -13.32 -3.79 -19.03
CA GLN A 55 -13.58 -4.67 -20.17
C GLN A 55 -12.32 -5.44 -20.58
N PHE A 56 -11.19 -4.74 -20.76
CA PHE A 56 -9.91 -5.37 -21.10
C PHE A 56 -9.46 -6.41 -20.07
N ILE A 57 -9.62 -6.12 -18.78
CA ILE A 57 -9.29 -7.06 -17.70
C ILE A 57 -10.21 -8.29 -17.73
N LEU A 58 -11.51 -8.10 -17.98
CA LEU A 58 -12.50 -9.19 -18.04
C LEU A 58 -12.31 -10.10 -19.26
N GLU A 59 -11.98 -9.53 -20.43
CA GLU A 59 -11.75 -10.25 -21.68
C GLU A 59 -10.58 -11.23 -21.63
N ARG A 60 -9.58 -10.96 -20.76
CA ARG A 60 -8.45 -11.87 -20.51
C ARG A 60 -8.88 -13.21 -19.91
N LYS A 61 -10.06 -13.29 -19.28
CA LYS A 61 -10.61 -14.50 -18.63
C LYS A 61 -9.63 -15.18 -17.65
N SER A 62 -8.80 -14.37 -16.98
CA SER A 62 -7.79 -14.83 -16.00
C SER A 62 -8.14 -14.36 -14.58
N PRO A 63 -9.16 -14.95 -13.92
CA PRO A 63 -9.57 -14.53 -12.58
C PRO A 63 -8.54 -14.87 -11.48
N GLN A 64 -7.49 -15.63 -11.81
CA GLN A 64 -6.42 -15.98 -10.87
C GLN A 64 -5.26 -15.01 -10.88
N THR A 65 -5.17 -14.10 -11.87
CA THR A 65 -4.12 -13.10 -11.94
C THR A 65 -4.64 -11.74 -11.50
N CYS A 66 -3.76 -10.91 -10.96
CA CYS A 66 -4.07 -9.53 -10.65
C CYS A 66 -2.97 -8.58 -11.15
N TRP A 67 -3.31 -7.30 -11.24
CA TRP A 67 -2.40 -6.24 -11.63
C TRP A 67 -2.20 -5.26 -10.50
N GLN A 68 -0.96 -5.03 -10.12
CA GLN A 68 -0.66 -4.17 -8.99
C GLN A 68 -0.94 -2.71 -9.33
N VAL A 69 -1.49 -1.98 -8.35
CA VAL A 69 -1.69 -0.54 -8.44
C VAL A 69 -0.74 0.22 -7.51
N TYR A 70 -0.31 1.38 -7.97
CA TYR A 70 0.65 2.23 -7.28
C TYR A 70 0.34 3.72 -7.53
N VAL A 71 0.87 4.56 -6.65
CA VAL A 71 0.88 6.02 -6.83
C VAL A 71 2.31 6.44 -7.14
N SER A 72 2.53 7.15 -8.24
CA SER A 72 3.86 7.66 -8.59
C SER A 72 4.40 8.58 -7.50
N ASN A 73 5.71 8.58 -7.29
CA ASN A 73 6.39 9.42 -6.28
C ASN A 73 5.88 9.21 -4.84
N SER A 74 5.28 8.07 -4.54
CA SER A 74 4.80 7.75 -3.18
C SER A 74 5.89 7.20 -2.27
N ALA A 75 7.00 6.72 -2.84
CA ALA A 75 8.13 6.17 -2.09
C ALA A 75 9.22 7.22 -1.88
N LYS A 76 9.92 7.12 -0.75
CA LYS A 76 11.03 8.02 -0.41
C LYS A 76 12.26 7.85 -1.32
N TYR A 77 12.46 6.64 -1.86
CA TYR A 77 13.65 6.25 -2.63
C TYR A 77 13.32 5.58 -3.99
N SER A 78 12.06 5.61 -4.42
CA SER A 78 11.62 5.01 -5.69
C SER A 78 10.73 5.99 -6.45
N GLU A 79 11.14 6.36 -7.66
CA GLU A 79 10.41 7.26 -8.57
C GLU A 79 9.03 6.68 -8.93
N LEU A 80 8.95 5.37 -9.13
CA LEU A 80 7.69 4.70 -9.47
C LEU A 80 6.74 4.59 -8.27
N GLY A 81 7.25 4.58 -7.04
CA GLY A 81 6.48 4.25 -5.84
C GLY A 81 6.45 2.75 -5.54
N HIS A 82 5.61 2.34 -4.59
CA HIS A 82 5.37 0.93 -4.26
C HIS A 82 3.88 0.58 -4.37
N PRO A 83 3.55 -0.70 -4.62
CA PRO A 83 2.17 -1.10 -4.77
C PRO A 83 1.41 -1.01 -3.45
N PHE A 84 0.17 -0.52 -3.51
CA PHE A 84 -0.74 -0.42 -2.35
C PHE A 84 -2.03 -1.23 -2.56
N GLY A 85 -2.07 -2.06 -3.59
CA GLY A 85 -3.24 -2.86 -3.90
C GLY A 85 -3.09 -3.53 -5.25
N TYR A 86 -4.18 -4.13 -5.71
CA TYR A 86 -4.25 -4.73 -7.03
C TYR A 86 -5.67 -4.73 -7.59
N LEU A 87 -5.75 -4.74 -8.93
CA LEU A 87 -6.96 -4.96 -9.70
C LEU A 87 -7.10 -6.45 -9.98
N LYS A 88 -8.29 -7.00 -9.74
CA LYS A 88 -8.59 -8.41 -10.01
C LYS A 88 -10.01 -8.57 -10.52
N ALA A 89 -10.17 -9.37 -11.57
CA ALA A 89 -11.49 -9.79 -12.02
C ALA A 89 -12.18 -10.65 -10.94
N SER A 90 -13.49 -10.47 -10.78
CA SER A 90 -14.31 -11.38 -10.00
C SER A 90 -14.27 -12.79 -10.58
N THR A 91 -14.48 -13.81 -9.74
CA THR A 91 -14.55 -15.21 -10.20
C THR A 91 -15.73 -15.43 -11.17
N ALA A 92 -16.82 -14.68 -11.01
CA ALA A 92 -17.95 -14.67 -11.91
C ALA A 92 -17.70 -13.88 -13.22
N LEU A 93 -16.54 -13.21 -13.34
CA LEU A 93 -16.14 -12.38 -14.49
C LEU A 93 -17.18 -11.31 -14.87
N ASN A 94 -17.92 -10.79 -13.90
CA ASN A 94 -18.93 -9.75 -14.11
C ASN A 94 -18.40 -8.34 -13.78
N CYS A 95 -17.53 -8.23 -12.79
CA CYS A 95 -16.92 -6.97 -12.37
C CYS A 95 -15.42 -7.11 -12.11
N VAL A 96 -14.73 -5.96 -12.08
CA VAL A 96 -13.33 -5.85 -11.63
C VAL A 96 -13.30 -5.16 -10.28
N ASN A 97 -12.49 -5.69 -9.38
CA ASN A 97 -12.39 -5.19 -8.02
C ASN A 97 -10.99 -4.63 -7.77
N LEU A 98 -10.94 -3.47 -7.11
CA LEU A 98 -9.75 -2.93 -6.49
C LEU A 98 -9.68 -3.45 -5.05
N PHE A 99 -8.64 -4.23 -4.77
CA PHE A 99 -8.29 -4.65 -3.43
C PHE A 99 -7.25 -3.69 -2.88
N VAL A 100 -7.61 -2.95 -1.83
CA VAL A 100 -6.69 -2.02 -1.16
C VAL A 100 -5.93 -2.76 -0.08
N MET A 101 -4.61 -2.66 -0.15
CA MET A 101 -3.66 -3.33 0.71
C MET A 101 -2.75 -2.30 1.39
N PRO A 102 -2.04 -2.67 2.46
CA PRO A 102 -1.03 -1.79 3.03
C PRO A 102 0.03 -1.39 2.01
N TYR A 103 0.66 -0.24 2.23
CA TYR A 103 1.70 0.27 1.34
C TYR A 103 2.87 -0.72 1.25
N ASN A 104 3.30 -1.06 0.04
CA ASN A 104 4.32 -2.07 -0.23
C ASN A 104 3.99 -3.45 0.40
N TYR A 105 2.73 -3.89 0.25
CA TYR A 105 2.25 -5.17 0.75
C TYR A 105 3.07 -6.42 0.33
N PRO A 106 3.72 -6.50 -0.86
CA PRO A 106 4.49 -7.69 -1.21
C PRO A 106 5.66 -7.97 -0.26
N VAL A 107 6.17 -6.94 0.42
CA VAL A 107 7.20 -7.08 1.47
C VAL A 107 6.56 -7.31 2.83
N LEU A 108 5.48 -6.58 3.15
CA LEU A 108 4.83 -6.66 4.45
C LEU A 108 4.17 -8.02 4.70
N LEU A 109 3.43 -8.56 3.73
CA LEU A 109 2.63 -9.76 3.93
C LEU A 109 3.51 -10.96 4.32
N PRO A 110 4.60 -11.31 3.60
CA PRO A 110 5.47 -12.41 4.03
C PRO A 110 6.04 -12.23 5.44
N LEU A 111 6.35 -10.99 5.86
CA LEU A 111 6.80 -10.71 7.22
C LEU A 111 5.70 -11.01 8.25
N LEU A 112 4.46 -10.60 7.98
CA LEU A 112 3.35 -10.90 8.88
C LEU A 112 3.06 -12.40 8.93
N ASP A 113 3.08 -13.08 7.79
CA ASP A 113 2.83 -14.51 7.70
C ASP A 113 3.88 -15.31 8.48
N ASP A 114 5.16 -14.96 8.35
CA ASP A 114 6.27 -15.54 9.11
C ASP A 114 6.11 -15.30 10.62
N LEU A 115 5.73 -14.08 11.02
CA LEU A 115 5.49 -13.74 12.43
C LEU A 115 4.41 -14.63 13.05
N PHE A 116 3.29 -14.82 12.36
CA PHE A 116 2.14 -15.54 12.90
C PHE A 116 2.29 -17.06 12.79
N LYS A 117 2.73 -17.57 11.63
CA LYS A 117 2.83 -19.01 11.37
C LYS A 117 4.10 -19.65 11.95
N VAL A 118 5.25 -19.01 11.79
CA VAL A 118 6.55 -19.57 12.19
C VAL A 118 6.88 -19.17 13.63
N HIS A 119 6.73 -17.89 13.94
CA HIS A 119 7.17 -17.33 15.22
C HIS A 119 6.08 -17.26 16.29
N LYS A 120 4.83 -17.65 15.99
CA LYS A 120 3.69 -17.66 16.93
C LYS A 120 3.55 -16.32 17.68
N ALA A 121 3.59 -15.21 16.93
CA ALA A 121 3.54 -13.84 17.43
C ALA A 121 4.72 -13.41 18.34
N LYS A 122 5.85 -14.14 18.32
CA LYS A 122 7.07 -13.80 19.06
C LYS A 122 8.18 -13.33 18.10
N PRO A 123 8.29 -12.03 17.81
CA PRO A 123 9.21 -11.53 16.80
C PRO A 123 10.68 -11.74 17.21
N THR A 124 11.43 -12.46 16.36
CA THR A 124 12.88 -12.67 16.50
C THR A 124 13.68 -11.39 16.20
N LEU A 125 14.95 -11.35 16.58
CA LEU A 125 15.82 -10.20 16.29
C LEU A 125 15.92 -9.94 14.78
N LYS A 126 16.09 -11.00 13.98
CA LYS A 126 16.14 -10.91 12.51
C LYS A 126 14.83 -10.36 11.95
N TRP A 127 13.69 -10.87 12.42
CA TRP A 127 12.38 -10.40 11.99
C TRP A 127 12.18 -8.91 12.30
N ARG A 128 12.54 -8.46 13.51
CA ARG A 128 12.45 -7.05 13.91
C ARG A 128 13.28 -6.16 13.01
N GLN A 129 14.51 -6.56 12.69
CA GLN A 129 15.37 -5.80 11.77
C GLN A 129 14.76 -5.69 10.37
N SER A 130 14.21 -6.79 9.83
CA SER A 130 13.52 -6.76 8.53
C SER A 130 12.26 -5.88 8.55
N PHE A 131 11.46 -5.97 9.62
CA PHE A 131 10.26 -5.15 9.77
C PHE A 131 10.59 -3.66 9.95
N GLU A 132 11.61 -3.32 10.74
CA GLU A 132 12.11 -1.95 10.87
C GLU A 132 12.62 -1.38 9.55
N SER A 133 13.32 -2.20 8.74
CA SER A 133 13.74 -1.81 7.40
C SER A 133 12.54 -1.47 6.52
N TYR A 134 11.49 -2.32 6.53
CA TYR A 134 10.24 -2.03 5.83
C TYR A 134 9.60 -0.72 6.30
N LEU A 135 9.51 -0.46 7.61
CA LEU A 135 8.93 0.78 8.13
C LEU A 135 9.68 2.03 7.65
N LYS A 136 10.99 1.95 7.42
CA LYS A 136 11.79 3.07 6.88
C LYS A 136 11.46 3.40 5.42
N THR A 137 10.89 2.44 4.67
CA THR A 137 10.49 2.65 3.26
C THR A 137 9.11 3.29 3.12
N MET A 138 8.29 3.23 4.17
CA MET A 138 6.91 3.67 4.16
C MET A 138 6.78 5.13 4.62
N PRO A 139 5.86 5.93 4.05
CA PRO A 139 5.59 7.25 4.57
C PRO A 139 5.08 7.20 6.03
N PRO A 140 5.57 8.08 6.94
CA PRO A 140 5.28 7.97 8.37
C PRO A 140 3.80 7.99 8.76
N TYR A 141 2.94 8.64 7.96
CA TYR A 141 1.51 8.75 8.22
C TYR A 141 0.75 7.42 8.08
N TYR A 142 1.34 6.40 7.44
CA TYR A 142 0.76 5.05 7.38
C TYR A 142 0.99 4.23 8.67
N LEU A 143 1.92 4.63 9.54
CA LEU A 143 2.29 3.85 10.74
C LEU A 143 1.11 3.68 11.71
N GLY A 144 0.31 4.73 11.89
CA GLY A 144 -0.84 4.71 12.80
C GLY A 144 -1.90 3.67 12.40
N PRO A 145 -2.46 3.73 11.19
CA PRO A 145 -3.39 2.73 10.67
C PRO A 145 -2.80 1.31 10.67
N LEU A 146 -1.54 1.16 10.21
CA LEU A 146 -0.88 -0.14 10.17
C LEU A 146 -0.75 -0.77 11.57
N LYS A 147 -0.32 0.00 12.57
CA LYS A 147 -0.21 -0.47 13.96
C LYS A 147 -1.56 -0.94 14.51
N LYS A 148 -2.65 -0.25 14.18
CA LYS A 148 -4.01 -0.66 14.57
C LYS A 148 -4.39 -1.98 13.93
N ALA A 149 -4.16 -2.14 12.63
CA ALA A 149 -4.46 -3.37 11.89
C ALA A 149 -3.66 -4.56 12.44
N VAL A 150 -2.34 -4.39 12.66
CA VAL A 150 -1.49 -5.46 13.22
C VAL A 150 -1.97 -5.90 14.60
N ARG A 151 -2.37 -4.96 15.46
CA ARG A 151 -2.91 -5.29 16.79
C ARG A 151 -4.23 -6.08 16.73
N MET A 152 -5.03 -5.91 15.68
CA MET A 152 -6.27 -6.67 15.50
C MET A 152 -6.01 -8.11 15.05
N MET A 153 -4.85 -8.40 14.48
CA MET A 153 -4.52 -9.73 13.95
C MET A 153 -3.97 -10.71 15.00
N GLY A 154 -3.44 -10.23 16.14
CA GLY A 154 -2.92 -11.06 17.23
C GLY A 154 -2.00 -10.31 18.17
#